data_AF-A0A4P6WM15-F1
#
_entry.id   AF-A0A4P6WM15-F1
#
_cell.length_a   1.000
_cell.length_b   1.000
_cell.length_c   1.000
_cell.angle_alpha   90.00
_cell.angle_beta   90.00
_cell.angle_gamma   90.00
#
_symmetry.space_group_name_H-M   'P 1'
#
loop_
_entity.id
_entity.type
_entity.pdbx_description
1 polymer ?
#
loop_
_entity_poly.entity_id
_entity_poly.type
_entity_poly.pdbx_seq_one_letter_code
_entity_poly.pdbx_strand_id
1 'polypeptide(L)'
;MPGILYDWRNKYIGADKTKSKLFIVVIILILVGIATGGTMAYLHYQDKKKQEEEKAQKLALIQRQTKNIQTFYTASLAGASPQQFITFMREVYDSRRPVELLGFTEIGYLCDSVKCSFSYELSDQTAFSTQNKIFWGEEYQPSFSENKLDYSGIPSRLDVNSAMQNYNNKKPIKAVDCNDMLNYIYSYNSLVPKDRKFNITELPSSTITADEAALPNLPESYQLLLSKWSVSIPDNYLDMVLFWERQAYLDSTIIKSVEKINKSNSINIKGAFICKK
;
A
#
# COMPACT_ATOMS: atom_id res chain seq x y z
N MET A 1 83.08 -0.21 12.02
CA MET A 1 83.84 -1.03 12.99
C MET A 1 82.86 -1.70 13.94
N PRO A 2 82.94 -3.03 14.10
CA PRO A 2 82.02 -3.85 14.87
C PRO A 2 82.36 -3.73 16.36
N GLY A 3 81.37 -3.66 17.25
CA GLY A 3 81.69 -3.62 18.68
C GLY A 3 80.52 -3.57 19.67
N ILE A 4 79.28 -3.36 19.22
CA ILE A 4 78.15 -3.18 20.17
C ILE A 4 77.30 -4.46 20.30
N LEU A 5 77.45 -5.44 19.39
CA LEU A 5 76.68 -6.69 19.41
C LEU A 5 77.30 -7.81 20.27
N TYR A 6 78.50 -7.66 20.81
CA TYR A 6 79.19 -8.77 21.49
C TYR A 6 79.08 -8.76 23.03
N ASP A 7 78.69 -7.63 23.64
CA ASP A 7 78.85 -7.46 25.09
C ASP A 7 77.61 -7.83 25.93
N TRP A 8 76.43 -7.95 25.32
CA TRP A 8 75.23 -8.38 26.04
C TRP A 8 75.14 -9.90 26.23
N ARG A 9 75.87 -10.68 25.43
CA ARG A 9 75.83 -12.14 25.50
C ARG A 9 76.57 -12.70 26.72
N ASN A 10 77.59 -12.01 27.23
CA ASN A 10 78.44 -12.56 28.31
C ASN A 10 78.10 -12.07 29.72
N LYS A 11 77.21 -11.09 29.90
CA LYS A 11 76.89 -10.56 31.24
C LYS A 11 75.80 -11.34 32.00
N TYR A 12 75.16 -12.33 31.37
CA TYR A 12 74.14 -13.18 32.01
C TYR A 12 74.46 -14.68 32.03
N ILE A 13 75.67 -15.11 31.61
CA ILE A 13 76.09 -16.53 31.60
C ILE A 13 76.85 -16.90 32.90
N GLY A 14 76.44 -16.31 34.02
CA GLY A 14 77.01 -16.55 35.35
C GLY A 14 75.98 -16.81 36.44
N ALA A 15 74.74 -17.13 36.08
CA ALA A 15 73.69 -17.49 37.03
C ALA A 15 73.34 -18.97 36.86
N ASP A 16 73.57 -19.74 37.92
CA ASP A 16 72.93 -21.02 38.28
C ASP A 16 72.05 -21.60 37.16
N LYS A 17 72.56 -22.62 36.44
CA LYS A 17 71.93 -23.22 35.24
C LYS A 17 70.47 -23.65 35.45
N THR A 18 70.07 -23.83 36.71
CA THR A 18 68.72 -24.16 37.17
C THR A 18 67.77 -22.95 37.11
N LYS A 19 68.23 -21.74 37.43
CA LYS A 19 67.43 -20.50 37.42
C LYS A 19 67.22 -19.94 36.01
N SER A 20 68.18 -20.12 35.10
CA SER A 20 68.06 -19.70 33.69
C SER A 20 67.05 -20.55 32.90
N LYS A 21 67.02 -21.88 33.11
CA LYS A 21 65.99 -22.75 32.51
C LYS A 21 64.58 -22.44 33.02
N LEU A 22 64.46 -22.12 34.31
CA LEU A 22 63.17 -21.77 34.92
C LEU A 22 62.60 -20.46 34.32
N PHE A 23 63.45 -19.47 34.06
CA PHE A 23 63.05 -18.20 33.44
C PHE A 23 62.54 -18.38 32.00
N ILE A 24 63.18 -19.24 31.21
CA ILE A 24 62.74 -19.55 29.84
C ILE A 24 61.37 -20.25 29.83
N VAL A 25 61.17 -21.21 30.74
CA VAL A 25 59.87 -21.92 30.87
C VAL A 25 58.75 -20.96 31.26
N VAL A 26 59.01 -20.02 32.19
CA VAL A 26 58.02 -19.01 32.59
C VAL A 26 57.65 -18.07 31.45
N ILE A 27 58.62 -17.61 30.65
CA ILE A 27 58.34 -16.76 29.48
C ILE A 27 57.50 -17.50 28.44
N ILE A 28 57.81 -18.78 28.16
CA ILE A 28 57.03 -19.60 27.23
C ILE A 28 55.59 -19.76 27.74
N LEU A 29 55.40 -20.03 29.03
CA LEU A 29 54.06 -20.14 29.63
C LEU A 29 53.27 -18.83 29.53
N ILE A 30 53.92 -17.67 29.72
CA ILE A 30 53.29 -16.36 29.55
C ILE A 30 52.90 -16.13 28.09
N LEU A 31 53.77 -16.44 27.13
CA LEU A 31 53.49 -16.30 25.71
C LEU A 31 52.35 -17.23 25.27
N VAL A 32 52.32 -18.47 25.76
CA VAL A 32 51.22 -19.41 25.51
C VAL A 32 49.93 -18.90 26.14
N GLY A 33 49.98 -18.35 27.35
CA GLY A 33 48.81 -17.75 28.02
C GLY A 33 48.24 -16.53 27.29
N ILE A 34 49.10 -15.67 26.74
CA ILE A 34 48.69 -14.50 25.94
C ILE A 34 48.12 -14.96 24.59
N ALA A 35 48.75 -15.94 23.93
CA ALA A 35 48.26 -16.47 22.66
C ALA A 35 46.90 -17.20 22.82
N THR A 36 46.74 -18.01 23.86
CA THR A 36 45.49 -18.72 24.15
C THR A 36 44.39 -17.79 24.65
N GLY A 37 44.71 -16.81 25.50
CA GLY A 37 43.74 -15.78 25.94
C GLY A 37 43.30 -14.86 24.80
N GLY A 38 44.25 -14.42 23.96
CA GLY A 38 43.97 -13.54 22.81
C GLY A 38 43.11 -14.22 21.74
N THR A 39 43.38 -15.50 21.44
CA THR A 39 42.55 -16.27 20.50
C THR A 39 41.14 -16.51 21.02
N MET A 40 40.97 -16.87 22.31
CA MET A 40 39.64 -17.02 22.91
C MET A 40 38.84 -15.72 22.92
N ALA A 41 39.47 -14.59 23.26
CA ALA A 41 38.82 -13.28 23.25
C ALA A 41 38.37 -12.87 21.83
N TYR A 42 39.19 -13.14 20.82
CA TYR A 42 38.87 -12.87 19.42
C TYR A 42 37.70 -13.72 18.90
N LEU A 43 37.68 -15.02 19.20
CA LEU A 43 36.59 -15.92 18.82
C LEU A 43 35.26 -15.51 19.48
N HIS A 44 35.28 -15.21 20.78
CA HIS A 44 34.09 -14.74 21.50
C HIS A 44 33.57 -13.40 20.96
N TYR A 45 34.46 -12.50 20.52
CA TYR A 45 34.06 -11.26 19.85
C TYR A 45 33.42 -11.51 18.47
N GLN A 46 33.96 -12.44 17.68
CA GLN A 46 33.35 -12.85 16.42
C GLN A 46 31.97 -13.49 16.61
N ASP A 47 31.81 -14.35 17.62
CA ASP A 47 30.52 -14.98 17.91
C ASP A 47 29.49 -13.96 18.37
N LYS A 48 29.87 -12.99 19.21
CA LYS A 48 29.00 -11.87 19.58
C LYS A 48 28.58 -11.04 18.37
N LYS A 49 29.53 -10.70 17.47
CA LYS A 49 29.21 -9.99 16.23
C LYS A 49 28.23 -10.74 15.35
N LYS A 50 28.44 -12.05 15.13
CA LYS A 50 27.51 -12.89 14.36
C LYS A 50 26.12 -12.92 14.99
N GLN A 51 26.03 -13.05 16.31
CA GLN A 51 24.75 -13.00 17.01
C GLN A 51 24.05 -11.64 16.90
N GLU A 52 24.79 -10.54 16.97
CA GLU A 52 24.25 -9.19 16.79
C GLU A 52 23.78 -8.98 15.36
N GLU A 53 24.55 -9.42 14.36
CA GLU A 53 24.18 -9.38 12.94
C GLU A 53 22.93 -10.24 12.66
N GLU A 54 22.85 -11.46 13.19
CA GLU A 54 21.67 -12.32 13.07
C GLU A 54 20.44 -11.69 13.73
N LYS A 55 20.59 -11.07 14.91
CA LYS A 55 19.51 -10.34 15.58
C LYS A 55 19.07 -9.15 14.74
N ALA A 56 20.01 -8.37 14.21
CA ALA A 56 19.72 -7.23 13.36
C ALA A 56 19.00 -7.65 12.07
N GLN A 57 19.43 -8.74 11.44
CA GLN A 57 18.77 -9.30 10.26
C GLN A 57 17.35 -9.77 10.56
N LYS A 58 17.13 -10.46 11.70
CA LYS A 58 15.79 -10.89 12.13
C LYS A 58 14.87 -9.69 12.40
N LEU A 59 15.37 -8.65 13.08
CA LEU A 59 14.60 -7.43 13.33
C LEU A 59 14.26 -6.70 12.02
N ALA A 60 15.22 -6.57 11.10
CA ALA A 60 15.00 -5.97 9.79
C ALA A 60 13.96 -6.74 8.97
N LEU A 61 13.99 -8.08 9.03
CA LEU A 61 12.99 -8.93 8.38
C LEU A 61 11.58 -8.67 8.95
N ILE A 62 11.43 -8.68 10.27
CA ILE A 62 10.14 -8.43 10.94
C ILE A 62 9.62 -7.03 10.57
N GLN A 63 10.47 -6.01 10.58
CA GLN A 63 10.10 -4.65 10.18
C GLN A 63 9.62 -4.58 8.73
N ARG A 64 10.33 -5.26 7.83
CA ARG A 64 9.96 -5.34 6.41
C ARG A 64 8.60 -6.01 6.23
N GLN A 65 8.39 -7.16 6.86
CA GLN A 65 7.13 -7.90 6.78
C GLN A 65 5.96 -7.10 7.37
N THR A 66 6.17 -6.45 8.52
CA THR A 66 5.17 -5.54 9.12
C THR A 66 4.82 -4.41 8.16
N LYS A 67 5.83 -3.77 7.55
CA LYS A 67 5.61 -2.70 6.57
C LYS A 67 4.88 -3.19 5.32
N ASN A 68 5.17 -4.39 4.84
CA ASN A 68 4.46 -4.99 3.70
C ASN A 68 2.98 -5.19 4.02
N ILE A 69 2.67 -5.75 5.19
CA ILE A 69 1.31 -5.95 5.68
C ILE A 69 0.57 -4.61 5.76
N GLN A 70 1.20 -3.61 6.38
CA GLN A 70 0.61 -2.27 6.51
C GLN A 70 0.36 -1.60 5.17
N THR A 71 1.34 -1.68 4.26
CA THR A 71 1.24 -1.11 2.91
C THR A 71 0.13 -1.79 2.12
N PHE A 72 0.03 -3.13 2.22
CA PHE A 72 -1.01 -3.90 1.59
C PHE A 72 -2.39 -3.45 2.07
N TYR A 73 -2.66 -3.44 3.38
CA TYR A 73 -3.97 -3.05 3.90
C TYR A 73 -4.32 -1.59 3.57
N THR A 74 -3.36 -0.68 3.73
CA THR A 74 -3.58 0.74 3.41
C THR A 74 -3.94 0.93 1.93
N ALA A 75 -3.23 0.29 1.00
CA ALA A 75 -3.52 0.41 -0.43
C ALA A 75 -4.79 -0.37 -0.85
N SER A 76 -5.03 -1.49 -0.20
CA SER A 76 -6.12 -2.40 -0.53
C SER A 76 -7.46 -1.87 -0.09
N LEU A 77 -7.52 -1.33 1.13
CA LEU A 77 -8.72 -0.79 1.75
C LEU A 77 -8.96 0.68 1.36
N ALA A 78 -8.04 1.32 0.63
CA ALA A 78 -8.26 2.67 0.11
C ALA A 78 -9.41 2.66 -0.91
N GLY A 79 -10.34 3.60 -0.73
CA GLY A 79 -11.52 3.76 -1.57
C GLY A 79 -12.78 4.10 -0.76
N ALA A 80 -13.90 4.19 -1.46
CA ALA A 80 -15.20 4.52 -0.89
C ALA A 80 -16.07 3.28 -0.71
N SER A 81 -16.96 3.32 0.28
CA SER A 81 -18.13 2.45 0.33
C SER A 81 -19.12 2.81 -0.78
N PRO A 82 -20.01 1.88 -1.19
CA PRO A 82 -21.10 2.19 -2.13
C PRO A 82 -21.96 3.40 -1.72
N GLN A 83 -22.24 3.57 -0.42
CA GLN A 83 -23.00 4.71 0.08
C GLN A 83 -22.25 6.03 -0.09
N GLN A 84 -20.96 6.06 0.27
CA GLN A 84 -20.13 7.24 0.04
C GLN A 84 -20.02 7.57 -1.46
N PHE A 85 -19.92 6.54 -2.31
CA PHE A 85 -19.89 6.72 -3.75
C PHE A 85 -21.18 7.33 -4.30
N ILE A 86 -22.36 6.94 -3.81
CA ILE A 86 -23.63 7.58 -4.18
C ILE A 86 -23.61 9.08 -3.83
N THR A 87 -23.10 9.44 -2.66
CA THR A 87 -22.95 10.84 -2.24
C THR A 87 -22.00 11.60 -3.15
N PHE A 88 -20.85 11.00 -3.48
CA PHE A 88 -19.91 11.55 -4.46
C PHE A 88 -20.55 11.75 -5.84
N MET A 89 -21.33 10.77 -6.32
CA MET A 89 -21.97 10.87 -7.64
C MET A 89 -23.06 11.95 -7.70
N ARG A 90 -23.70 12.26 -6.57
CA ARG A 90 -24.57 13.44 -6.46
C ARG A 90 -23.77 14.72 -6.66
N GLU A 91 -22.61 14.84 -6.03
CA GLU A 91 -21.73 16.01 -6.19
C GLU A 91 -21.23 16.16 -7.64
N VAL A 92 -20.90 15.06 -8.32
CA VAL A 92 -20.60 15.07 -9.77
C VAL A 92 -21.77 15.60 -10.57
N TYR A 93 -22.99 15.14 -10.29
CA TYR A 93 -24.19 15.60 -10.98
C TYR A 93 -24.46 17.09 -10.73
N ASP A 94 -24.42 17.54 -9.48
CA ASP A 94 -24.73 18.92 -9.12
C ASP A 94 -23.69 19.90 -9.67
N SER A 95 -22.40 19.54 -9.61
CA SER A 95 -21.31 20.36 -10.13
C SER A 95 -21.23 20.43 -11.66
N ARG A 96 -21.90 19.52 -12.37
CA ARG A 96 -21.94 19.48 -13.85
C ARG A 96 -22.88 20.55 -14.39
N ARG A 97 -24.05 20.72 -13.75
CA ARG A 97 -25.16 21.55 -14.27
C ARG A 97 -24.77 23.00 -14.58
N PRO A 98 -24.05 23.74 -13.73
CA PRO A 98 -23.67 25.11 -14.06
C PRO A 98 -22.84 25.18 -15.33
N VAL A 99 -21.93 24.22 -15.55
CA VAL A 99 -21.03 24.17 -16.73
C VAL A 99 -21.82 23.90 -17.99
N GLU A 100 -22.80 23.00 -17.89
CA GLU A 100 -23.70 22.71 -19.01
C GLU A 100 -24.62 23.87 -19.37
N LEU A 101 -25.07 24.65 -18.39
CA LEU A 101 -25.89 25.85 -18.65
C LEU A 101 -25.15 26.95 -19.42
N LEU A 102 -23.82 26.97 -19.39
CA LEU A 102 -23.00 27.86 -20.22
C LEU A 102 -22.76 27.34 -21.65
N GLY A 103 -23.39 26.23 -22.04
CA GLY A 103 -23.25 25.67 -23.37
C GLY A 103 -22.10 24.67 -23.53
N PHE A 104 -21.46 24.24 -22.44
CA PHE A 104 -20.47 23.17 -22.49
C PHE A 104 -21.11 21.79 -22.31
N THR A 105 -20.54 20.75 -22.92
CA THR A 105 -20.94 19.36 -22.69
C THR A 105 -19.80 18.61 -22.01
N GLU A 106 -20.09 17.87 -20.95
CA GLU A 106 -19.08 17.02 -20.30
C GLU A 106 -18.66 15.87 -21.23
N ILE A 107 -17.40 15.90 -21.68
CA ILE A 107 -16.86 14.87 -22.57
C ILE A 107 -16.25 13.69 -21.80
N GLY A 108 -15.92 13.89 -20.53
CA GLY A 108 -15.43 12.83 -19.66
C GLY A 108 -14.96 13.35 -18.31
N TYR A 109 -14.74 12.41 -17.41
CA TYR A 109 -14.11 12.65 -16.13
C TYR A 109 -13.39 11.40 -15.65
N LEU A 110 -12.39 11.59 -14.80
CA LEU A 110 -11.66 10.52 -14.14
C LEU A 110 -11.47 10.90 -12.68
N CYS A 111 -11.95 10.03 -11.80
CA CYS A 111 -11.82 10.19 -10.37
C CYS A 111 -11.26 8.91 -9.74
N ASP A 112 -10.21 9.06 -8.93
CA ASP A 112 -9.69 8.01 -8.05
C ASP A 112 -10.09 8.31 -6.60
N SER A 113 -9.57 7.55 -5.64
CA SER A 113 -9.86 7.73 -4.21
C SER A 113 -9.37 9.06 -3.63
N VAL A 114 -8.54 9.81 -4.37
CA VAL A 114 -7.89 11.04 -3.91
C VAL A 114 -8.43 12.26 -4.66
N LYS A 115 -8.48 12.20 -6.00
CA LYS A 115 -8.73 13.35 -6.85
C LYS A 115 -9.57 13.03 -8.09
N CYS A 116 -10.06 14.09 -8.69
CA CYS A 116 -10.87 14.12 -9.89
C CYS A 116 -10.30 15.09 -10.92
N SER A 117 -10.53 14.74 -12.18
CA SER A 117 -10.40 15.63 -13.32
C SER A 117 -11.68 15.56 -14.16
N PHE A 118 -12.15 16.69 -14.65
CA PHE A 118 -13.33 16.81 -15.51
C PHE A 118 -12.97 17.59 -16.75
N SER A 119 -13.46 17.14 -17.90
CA SER A 119 -13.24 17.76 -19.19
C SER A 119 -14.57 18.06 -19.86
N TYR A 120 -14.67 19.28 -20.39
CA TYR A 120 -15.85 19.79 -21.07
C TYR A 120 -15.47 20.36 -22.43
N GLU A 121 -16.39 20.29 -23.38
CA GLU A 121 -16.24 20.83 -24.73
C GLU A 121 -17.38 21.79 -25.02
N LEU A 122 -17.06 22.94 -25.61
CA LEU A 122 -18.05 23.96 -25.99
C LEU A 122 -18.96 23.40 -27.08
N SER A 123 -20.27 23.57 -26.92
CA SER A 123 -21.25 23.15 -27.92
C SER A 123 -21.31 24.15 -29.07
N ASP A 124 -21.69 23.68 -30.26
CA ASP A 124 -21.82 24.53 -31.44
C ASP A 124 -22.74 25.72 -31.18
N GLN A 125 -22.38 26.89 -31.72
CA GLN A 125 -23.17 28.12 -31.66
C GLN A 125 -23.39 28.68 -30.24
N THR A 126 -22.56 28.28 -29.27
CA THR A 126 -22.55 28.86 -27.92
C THR A 126 -21.38 29.83 -27.74
N ALA A 127 -21.58 30.88 -26.94
CA ALA A 127 -20.52 31.83 -26.65
C ALA A 127 -19.56 31.21 -25.62
N PHE A 128 -18.26 31.24 -25.91
CA PHE A 128 -17.25 30.77 -24.97
C PHE A 128 -17.26 31.64 -23.70
N SER A 129 -17.40 30.99 -22.54
CA SER A 129 -17.34 31.64 -21.24
C SER A 129 -16.70 30.70 -20.23
N THR A 130 -15.73 31.19 -19.46
CA THR A 130 -15.13 30.41 -18.39
C THR A 130 -15.92 30.61 -17.10
N GLN A 131 -16.01 29.57 -16.30
CA GLN A 131 -16.49 29.67 -14.93
C GLN A 131 -15.78 28.69 -14.02
N ASN A 132 -15.79 29.00 -12.72
CA ASN A 132 -15.30 28.08 -11.72
C ASN A 132 -16.28 26.91 -11.59
N LYS A 133 -15.73 25.69 -11.44
CA LYS A 133 -16.52 24.54 -11.05
C LYS A 133 -16.61 24.52 -9.53
N ILE A 134 -17.83 24.46 -9.01
CA ILE A 134 -18.06 24.26 -7.58
C ILE A 134 -18.11 22.76 -7.33
N PHE A 135 -17.27 22.26 -6.42
CA PHE A 135 -17.23 20.86 -6.03
C PHE A 135 -16.96 20.76 -4.52
N TRP A 136 -17.83 20.07 -3.78
CA TRP A 136 -17.82 20.02 -2.32
C TRP A 136 -17.87 21.40 -1.65
N GLY A 137 -18.53 22.37 -2.30
CA GLY A 137 -18.61 23.77 -1.84
C GLY A 137 -17.37 24.62 -2.10
N GLU A 138 -16.33 24.08 -2.73
CA GLU A 138 -15.10 24.78 -3.07
C GLU A 138 -15.05 25.12 -4.57
N GLU A 139 -14.42 26.23 -4.92
CA GLU A 139 -14.30 26.70 -6.31
C GLU A 139 -12.99 26.27 -6.97
N TYR A 140 -13.09 25.74 -8.20
CA TYR A 140 -11.96 25.29 -9.00
C TYR A 140 -11.93 26.02 -10.35
N GLN A 141 -10.82 26.71 -10.62
CA GLN A 141 -10.62 27.41 -11.89
C GLN A 141 -10.30 26.42 -13.02
N PRO A 142 -10.85 26.62 -14.23
CA PRO A 142 -10.53 25.79 -15.37
C PRO A 142 -9.17 26.18 -15.98
N SER A 143 -8.46 25.18 -16.52
CA SER A 143 -7.58 25.38 -17.67
C SER A 143 -8.43 25.37 -18.93
N PHE A 144 -8.13 26.23 -19.91
CA PHE A 144 -8.99 26.36 -21.08
C PHE A 144 -8.22 26.51 -22.40
N SER A 145 -8.89 26.11 -23.47
CA SER A 145 -8.47 26.31 -24.86
C SER A 145 -9.65 26.81 -25.70
N GLU A 146 -9.48 26.92 -27.02
CA GLU A 146 -10.49 27.47 -27.95
C GLU A 146 -11.90 26.90 -27.76
N ASN A 147 -12.01 25.60 -27.45
CA ASN A 147 -13.29 24.92 -27.29
C ASN A 147 -13.37 24.00 -26.07
N LYS A 148 -12.44 24.07 -25.11
CA LYS A 148 -12.40 23.15 -23.96
C LYS A 148 -12.22 23.85 -22.62
N LEU A 149 -12.82 23.25 -21.59
CA LEU A 149 -12.57 23.53 -20.18
C LEU A 149 -12.15 22.26 -19.47
N ASP A 150 -10.99 22.30 -18.83
CA ASP A 150 -10.43 21.21 -18.05
C ASP A 150 -10.25 21.63 -16.60
N TYR A 151 -10.84 20.86 -15.69
CA TYR A 151 -10.69 21.03 -14.25
C TYR A 151 -9.89 19.85 -13.72
N SER A 152 -8.86 20.10 -12.92
CA SER A 152 -7.98 19.05 -12.39
C SER A 152 -7.60 19.31 -10.94
N GLY A 153 -7.18 18.26 -10.23
CA GLY A 153 -6.77 18.36 -8.83
C GLY A 153 -7.91 18.56 -7.84
N ILE A 154 -9.16 18.31 -8.28
CA ILE A 154 -10.34 18.41 -7.41
C ILE A 154 -10.34 17.22 -6.45
N PRO A 155 -10.40 17.38 -5.12
CA PRO A 155 -10.49 16.26 -4.18
C PRO A 155 -11.76 15.44 -4.39
N SER A 156 -11.63 14.12 -4.58
CA SER A 156 -12.79 13.26 -4.84
C SER A 156 -13.57 12.93 -3.56
N ARG A 157 -12.89 12.86 -2.41
CA ARG A 157 -13.46 12.35 -1.13
C ARG A 157 -14.04 10.94 -1.26
N LEU A 158 -13.43 10.13 -2.14
CA LEU A 158 -13.73 8.72 -2.35
C LEU A 158 -12.83 7.83 -1.48
N ASP A 159 -12.72 8.16 -0.19
CA ASP A 159 -11.77 7.59 0.76
C ASP A 159 -12.41 7.06 2.05
N VAL A 160 -13.74 7.07 2.12
CA VAL A 160 -14.50 6.65 3.32
C VAL A 160 -15.15 5.28 3.11
N ASN A 161 -14.70 4.29 3.88
CA ASN A 161 -15.34 2.99 4.02
C ASN A 161 -15.10 2.36 5.41
N SER A 162 -15.97 1.45 5.82
CA SER A 162 -15.94 0.83 7.15
C SER A 162 -14.71 -0.07 7.37
N ALA A 163 -14.21 -0.74 6.33
CA ALA A 163 -13.04 -1.61 6.43
C ALA A 163 -11.77 -0.81 6.74
N MET A 164 -11.54 0.30 6.04
CA MET A 164 -10.43 1.22 6.32
C MET A 164 -10.54 1.86 7.70
N GLN A 165 -11.75 2.28 8.11
CA GLN A 165 -11.98 2.81 9.46
C GLN A 165 -11.67 1.76 10.53
N ASN A 166 -12.09 0.51 10.35
CA ASN A 166 -11.80 -0.56 11.29
C ASN A 166 -10.30 -0.88 11.33
N TYR A 167 -9.64 -0.93 10.17
CA TYR A 167 -8.19 -1.09 10.08
C TYR A 167 -7.43 -0.02 10.86
N ASN A 168 -7.73 1.27 10.62
CA ASN A 168 -7.10 2.40 11.31
C ASN A 168 -7.34 2.39 12.82
N ASN A 169 -8.50 1.90 13.25
CA ASN A 169 -8.88 1.78 14.66
C ASN A 169 -8.46 0.45 15.29
N LYS A 170 -7.73 -0.41 14.58
CA LYS A 170 -7.32 -1.76 15.03
C LYS A 170 -8.51 -2.62 15.49
N LYS A 171 -9.64 -2.48 14.79
CA LYS A 171 -10.88 -3.23 15.03
C LYS A 171 -11.04 -4.34 14.00
N PRO A 172 -11.74 -5.45 14.35
CA PRO A 172 -12.02 -6.51 13.40
C PRO A 172 -12.70 -5.99 12.12
N ILE A 173 -12.23 -6.44 10.97
CA ILE A 173 -12.85 -6.18 9.67
C ILE A 173 -13.78 -7.34 9.36
N LYS A 174 -15.07 -7.06 9.18
CA LYS A 174 -16.04 -8.07 8.73
C LYS A 174 -15.80 -8.34 7.25
N ALA A 175 -15.52 -9.59 6.92
CA ALA A 175 -15.35 -10.05 5.56
C ALA A 175 -16.20 -11.31 5.36
N VAL A 176 -16.79 -11.44 4.17
CA VAL A 176 -17.59 -12.59 3.79
C VAL A 176 -16.73 -13.71 3.25
N ASP A 177 -17.26 -14.93 3.21
CA ASP A 177 -16.58 -16.05 2.57
C ASP A 177 -16.38 -15.77 1.07
N CYS A 178 -15.18 -16.03 0.55
CA CYS A 178 -14.86 -15.76 -0.84
C CYS A 178 -15.70 -16.59 -1.82
N ASN A 179 -16.07 -17.83 -1.48
CA ASN A 179 -16.93 -18.65 -2.33
C ASN A 179 -18.35 -18.11 -2.33
N ASP A 180 -18.89 -17.72 -1.18
CA ASP A 180 -20.24 -17.13 -1.10
C ASP A 180 -20.34 -15.83 -1.90
N MET A 181 -19.31 -14.98 -1.81
CA MET A 181 -19.21 -13.76 -2.58
C MET A 181 -19.14 -14.03 -4.09
N LEU A 182 -18.27 -14.94 -4.54
CA LEU A 182 -18.15 -15.30 -5.95
C LEU A 182 -19.42 -15.96 -6.48
N ASN A 183 -20.03 -16.86 -5.71
CA ASN A 183 -21.30 -17.50 -6.04
C ASN A 183 -22.41 -16.46 -6.23
N TYR A 184 -22.50 -15.47 -5.32
CA TYR A 184 -23.44 -14.36 -5.48
C TYR A 184 -23.17 -13.57 -6.77
N ILE A 185 -21.91 -13.17 -7.02
CA ILE A 185 -21.55 -12.37 -8.19
C ILE A 185 -21.88 -13.11 -9.49
N TYR A 186 -21.51 -14.39 -9.61
CA TYR A 186 -21.79 -15.18 -10.80
C TYR A 186 -23.29 -15.43 -10.99
N SER A 187 -24.02 -15.69 -9.89
CA SER A 187 -25.48 -15.83 -9.92
C SER A 187 -26.16 -14.54 -10.37
N TYR A 188 -25.77 -13.40 -9.79
CA TYR A 188 -26.26 -12.08 -10.17
C TYR A 188 -25.97 -11.79 -11.66
N ASN A 189 -24.74 -11.99 -12.10
CA ASN A 189 -24.32 -11.79 -13.50
C ASN A 189 -25.05 -12.69 -14.50
N SER A 190 -25.59 -13.83 -14.07
CA SER A 190 -26.41 -14.72 -14.91
C SER A 190 -27.81 -14.16 -15.18
N LEU A 191 -28.31 -13.27 -14.30
CA LEU A 191 -29.69 -12.76 -14.34
C LEU A 191 -29.81 -11.36 -14.93
N VAL A 192 -28.73 -10.55 -14.89
CA VAL A 192 -28.77 -9.14 -15.28
C VAL A 192 -28.26 -8.88 -16.71
N PRO A 193 -28.67 -7.78 -17.35
CA PRO A 193 -28.11 -7.35 -18.63
C PRO A 193 -26.64 -6.92 -18.51
N LYS A 194 -25.94 -6.86 -19.64
CA LYS A 194 -24.47 -6.65 -19.71
C LYS A 194 -24.00 -5.35 -19.05
N ASP A 195 -24.79 -4.28 -19.15
CA ASP A 195 -24.57 -2.95 -18.56
C ASP A 195 -24.83 -2.89 -17.04
N ARG A 196 -24.99 -4.05 -16.39
CA ARG A 196 -25.08 -4.16 -14.93
C ARG A 196 -24.25 -5.31 -14.38
N LYS A 197 -23.46 -5.99 -15.22
CA LYS A 197 -22.63 -7.14 -14.81
C LYS A 197 -21.32 -6.68 -14.19
N PHE A 198 -20.97 -7.27 -13.05
CA PHE A 198 -19.62 -7.17 -12.52
C PHE A 198 -18.68 -8.01 -13.37
N ASN A 199 -17.63 -7.38 -13.90
CA ASN A 199 -16.51 -8.08 -14.50
C ASN A 199 -15.43 -8.29 -13.45
N ILE A 200 -15.18 -9.53 -13.05
CA ILE A 200 -14.10 -9.88 -12.13
C ILE A 200 -12.80 -9.90 -12.92
N THR A 201 -11.95 -8.91 -12.69
CA THR A 201 -10.68 -8.75 -13.39
C THR A 201 -9.56 -9.53 -12.71
N GLU A 202 -9.63 -9.71 -11.39
CA GLU A 202 -8.70 -10.54 -10.63
C GLU A 202 -9.46 -11.32 -9.55
N LEU A 203 -9.17 -12.61 -9.42
CA LEU A 203 -9.75 -13.47 -8.39
C LEU A 203 -9.20 -13.14 -6.99
N PRO A 204 -9.94 -13.49 -5.92
CA PRO A 204 -9.50 -13.29 -4.54
C PRO A 204 -8.08 -13.79 -4.27
N SER A 205 -7.18 -12.87 -3.96
CA SER A 205 -5.80 -13.19 -3.61
C SER A 205 -5.20 -12.18 -2.63
N SER A 206 -4.09 -12.55 -2.00
CA SER A 206 -3.33 -11.69 -1.09
C SER A 206 -1.83 -11.92 -1.29
N THR A 207 -1.11 -10.83 -1.53
CA THR A 207 0.36 -10.85 -1.69
C THR A 207 1.10 -10.98 -0.36
N ILE A 208 0.42 -10.79 0.77
CA ILE A 208 1.01 -10.79 2.12
C ILE A 208 0.74 -12.09 2.90
N THR A 209 0.13 -13.09 2.29
CA THR A 209 -0.23 -14.36 2.96
C THR A 209 0.96 -15.00 3.70
N ALA A 210 2.15 -14.96 3.09
CA ALA A 210 3.37 -15.50 3.70
C ALA A 210 3.88 -14.62 4.86
N ASP A 211 3.77 -13.30 4.74
CA ASP A 211 4.18 -12.35 5.78
C ASP A 211 3.25 -12.45 7.00
N GLU A 212 1.94 -12.60 6.78
CA GLU A 212 0.96 -12.82 7.85
C GLU A 212 1.18 -14.16 8.56
N ALA A 213 1.52 -15.22 7.83
CA ALA A 213 1.83 -16.53 8.41
C ALA A 213 3.12 -16.49 9.26
N ALA A 214 4.11 -15.67 8.86
CA ALA A 214 5.34 -15.47 9.63
C ALA A 214 5.13 -14.64 10.91
N LEU A 215 4.11 -13.77 10.93
CA LEU A 215 3.79 -12.87 12.05
C LEU A 215 2.34 -13.07 12.56
N PRO A 216 1.99 -14.25 13.11
CA PRO A 216 0.60 -14.60 13.45
C PRO A 216 -0.01 -13.75 14.57
N ASN A 217 0.82 -13.16 15.42
CA ASN A 217 0.38 -12.34 16.56
C ASN A 217 0.33 -10.84 16.24
N LEU A 218 0.55 -10.45 14.97
CA LEU A 218 0.46 -9.06 14.58
C LEU A 218 -1.03 -8.62 14.59
N PRO A 219 -1.42 -7.61 15.39
CA PRO A 219 -2.83 -7.18 15.49
C PRO A 219 -3.42 -6.69 14.16
N GLU A 220 -2.57 -6.33 13.21
CA GLU A 220 -2.91 -5.80 11.89
C GLU A 220 -3.04 -6.92 10.82
N SER A 221 -2.94 -8.19 11.21
CA SER A 221 -3.13 -9.34 10.33
C SER A 221 -4.61 -9.74 10.31
N TYR A 222 -5.31 -9.40 9.22
CA TYR A 222 -6.75 -9.69 9.05
C TYR A 222 -7.02 -10.89 8.12
N GLN A 223 -5.99 -11.43 7.46
CA GLN A 223 -6.07 -12.55 6.52
C GLN A 223 -7.08 -12.30 5.39
N LEU A 224 -7.17 -11.07 4.91
CA LEU A 224 -8.12 -10.69 3.86
C LEU A 224 -7.59 -11.07 2.48
N LEU A 225 -8.49 -11.52 1.63
CA LEU A 225 -8.29 -11.69 0.20
C LEU A 225 -9.04 -10.59 -0.55
N LEU A 226 -8.48 -10.19 -1.69
CA LEU A 226 -9.04 -9.13 -2.53
C LEU A 226 -9.28 -9.62 -3.93
N SER A 227 -10.46 -9.30 -4.45
CA SER A 227 -10.80 -9.51 -5.85
C SER A 227 -11.03 -8.17 -6.51
N LYS A 228 -10.40 -7.92 -7.67
CA LYS A 228 -10.64 -6.69 -8.43
C LYS A 228 -11.83 -6.87 -9.35
N TRP A 229 -12.62 -5.83 -9.48
CA TRP A 229 -13.80 -5.82 -10.32
C TRP A 229 -13.96 -4.51 -11.07
N SER A 230 -14.71 -4.57 -12.16
CA SER A 230 -15.25 -3.40 -12.84
C SER A 230 -16.71 -3.59 -13.21
N VAL A 231 -17.47 -2.51 -13.27
CA VAL A 231 -18.84 -2.51 -13.82
C VAL A 231 -18.99 -1.26 -14.68
N SER A 232 -19.74 -1.39 -15.77
CA SER A 232 -20.13 -0.24 -16.59
C SER A 232 -21.63 -0.05 -16.40
N ILE A 233 -22.05 1.12 -15.92
CA ILE A 233 -23.46 1.44 -15.68
C ILE A 233 -23.82 2.76 -16.38
N PRO A 234 -25.09 3.00 -16.72
CA PRO A 234 -25.51 4.28 -17.28
C PRO A 234 -25.10 5.47 -16.40
N ASP A 235 -24.69 6.59 -17.02
CA ASP A 235 -24.40 7.87 -16.36
C ASP A 235 -25.72 8.57 -15.95
N ASN A 236 -26.44 7.92 -15.04
CA ASN A 236 -27.71 8.38 -14.52
C ASN A 236 -27.74 8.17 -13.00
N TYR A 237 -27.98 9.25 -12.26
CA TYR A 237 -27.99 9.22 -10.80
C TYR A 237 -28.96 8.18 -10.20
N LEU A 238 -30.17 8.08 -10.74
CA LEU A 238 -31.19 7.15 -10.25
C LEU A 238 -30.81 5.69 -10.54
N ASP A 239 -30.30 5.41 -11.75
CA ASP A 239 -29.84 4.06 -12.09
C ASP A 239 -28.69 3.61 -11.20
N MET A 240 -27.76 4.51 -10.85
CA MET A 240 -26.67 4.21 -9.93
C MET A 240 -27.15 3.89 -8.52
N VAL A 241 -28.07 4.69 -7.99
CA VAL A 241 -28.66 4.45 -6.66
C VAL A 241 -29.35 3.09 -6.65
N LEU A 242 -30.22 2.82 -7.62
CA LEU A 242 -30.93 1.55 -7.74
C LEU A 242 -30.00 0.35 -7.94
N PHE A 243 -28.89 0.55 -8.67
CA PHE A 243 -27.88 -0.50 -8.86
C PHE A 243 -27.25 -0.87 -7.52
N TRP A 244 -26.77 0.11 -6.76
CA TRP A 244 -26.05 -0.13 -5.51
C TRP A 244 -26.96 -0.61 -4.37
N GLU A 245 -28.18 -0.08 -4.25
CA GLU A 245 -29.13 -0.52 -3.20
C GLU A 245 -29.54 -1.99 -3.34
N ARG A 246 -29.42 -2.57 -4.53
CA ARG A 246 -29.77 -3.97 -4.81
C ARG A 246 -28.60 -4.95 -4.65
N GLN A 247 -27.40 -4.46 -4.35
CA GLN A 247 -26.25 -5.37 -4.19
C GLN A 247 -26.18 -5.94 -2.77
N ALA A 248 -25.87 -7.23 -2.69
CA ALA A 248 -25.41 -7.84 -1.45
C ALA A 248 -23.97 -7.41 -1.14
N TYR A 249 -23.55 -7.62 0.12
CA TYR A 249 -22.15 -7.45 0.55
C TYR A 249 -21.58 -6.05 0.33
N LEU A 250 -22.40 -5.01 0.50
CA LEU A 250 -21.98 -3.60 0.37
C LEU A 250 -20.80 -3.26 1.28
N ASP A 251 -20.79 -3.80 2.51
CA ASP A 251 -19.69 -3.61 3.48
C ASP A 251 -18.36 -4.23 3.03
N SER A 252 -18.41 -5.22 2.14
CA SER A 252 -17.25 -5.88 1.56
C SER A 252 -16.85 -5.30 0.20
N THR A 253 -17.56 -4.28 -0.27
CA THR A 253 -17.31 -3.64 -1.56
C THR A 253 -16.59 -2.32 -1.37
N ILE A 254 -15.47 -2.14 -2.06
CA ILE A 254 -14.70 -0.90 -2.08
C ILE A 254 -14.63 -0.38 -3.50
N ILE A 255 -15.03 0.88 -3.69
CA ILE A 255 -14.96 1.59 -4.96
C ILE A 255 -13.68 2.41 -4.96
N LYS A 256 -12.82 2.19 -5.95
CA LYS A 256 -11.50 2.83 -6.05
C LYS A 256 -11.46 3.96 -7.05
N SER A 257 -12.20 3.83 -8.14
CA SER A 257 -12.23 4.85 -9.18
C SER A 257 -13.50 4.78 -10.01
N VAL A 258 -13.82 5.90 -10.64
CA VAL A 258 -14.87 6.01 -11.65
C VAL A 258 -14.38 6.87 -12.80
N GLU A 259 -14.74 6.47 -14.02
CA GLU A 259 -14.39 7.20 -15.22
C GLU A 259 -15.56 7.24 -16.21
N LYS A 260 -15.71 8.38 -16.89
CA LYS A 260 -16.55 8.56 -18.07
C LYS A 260 -15.65 8.92 -19.23
N ILE A 261 -15.78 8.20 -20.34
CA ILE A 261 -14.89 8.34 -21.50
C ILE A 261 -15.71 8.80 -22.71
N ASN A 262 -15.22 9.82 -23.42
CA ASN A 262 -15.66 10.24 -24.76
C ASN A 262 -17.17 10.40 -24.95
N LYS A 263 -17.81 11.25 -24.16
CA LYS A 263 -19.27 11.52 -24.23
C LYS A 263 -20.12 10.25 -24.10
N SER A 264 -19.58 9.17 -23.52
CA SER A 264 -20.36 7.95 -23.29
C SER A 264 -21.50 8.23 -22.32
N ASN A 265 -22.65 7.61 -22.59
CA ASN A 265 -23.79 7.58 -21.67
C ASN A 265 -23.60 6.56 -20.53
N SER A 266 -22.41 5.98 -20.40
CA SER A 266 -22.04 5.04 -19.35
C SER A 266 -20.79 5.49 -18.61
N ILE A 267 -20.74 5.14 -17.33
CA ILE A 267 -19.59 5.30 -16.46
C ILE A 267 -19.00 3.93 -16.14
N ASN A 268 -17.67 3.86 -16.12
CA ASN A 268 -16.94 2.66 -15.71
C ASN A 268 -16.47 2.85 -14.26
N ILE A 269 -16.90 1.96 -13.39
CA ILE A 269 -16.52 1.95 -11.99
C ILE A 269 -15.59 0.77 -11.77
N LYS A 270 -14.50 1.00 -11.04
CA LYS A 270 -13.53 -0.03 -10.67
C LYS A 270 -13.39 -0.07 -9.16
N GLY A 271 -13.20 -1.28 -8.64
CA GLY A 271 -13.10 -1.48 -7.21
C GLY A 271 -12.45 -2.80 -6.84
N ALA A 272 -12.54 -3.09 -5.55
CA ALA A 272 -12.17 -4.37 -4.99
C ALA A 272 -13.28 -4.89 -4.10
N PHE A 273 -13.46 -6.21 -4.07
CA PHE A 273 -14.20 -6.89 -3.03
C PHE A 273 -13.22 -7.45 -1.99
N ILE A 274 -13.63 -7.42 -0.73
CA ILE A 274 -12.91 -8.00 0.39
C ILE A 274 -13.61 -9.29 0.78
N CYS A 275 -12.87 -10.38 0.89
CA CYS A 275 -13.39 -11.63 1.40
C CYS A 275 -12.34 -12.38 2.23
N LYS A 276 -12.75 -13.47 2.85
CA LYS A 276 -11.89 -14.38 3.61
C LYS A 276 -12.12 -15.83 3.16
N LYS A 277 -11.11 -16.68 3.33
CA LYS A 277 -11.24 -18.13 3.17
C LYS A 277 -11.98 -18.78 4.34
#